data_AF-A0A6N0LNJ1-F1
#
_entry.id   AF-A0A6N0LNJ1-F1
#
_cell.length_a   1.000
_cell.length_b   1.000
_cell.length_c   1.000
_cell.angle_alpha   90.00
_cell.angle_beta   90.00
_cell.angle_gamma   90.00
#
_symmetry.space_group_name_H-M   'P 1'
#
loop_
_entity.id
_entity.type
_entity.pdbx_description
1 polymer ?
#
loop_
_entity_poly.entity_id
_entity_poly.type
_entity_poly.pdbx_seq_one_letter_code
_entity_poly.pdbx_strand_id
1 'polypeptide(L)'
;MSHQGSKNRCGNRVNGSSARFAPSKLWSESGNNAIIITWDEDSNPPDKAQIQGCCGFDPDSKANFGGGHIATIVITNHASQRIVDNTPYNHYSLLRTTEDAFGIYEYLNSANDTTKGVRPMTNLFVKK
;
A
#
# COMPACT_ATOMS: atom_id res chain seq x y z
N MET A 1 15.93 0.31 22.58
CA MET A 1 14.50 -0.08 22.55
C MET A 1 14.37 -1.33 21.70
N SER A 2 13.78 -2.42 22.20
CA SER A 2 13.66 -3.66 21.43
C SER A 2 12.73 -3.49 20.22
N HIS A 3 13.06 -4.14 19.11
CA HIS A 3 12.31 -4.12 17.85
C HIS A 3 10.81 -4.47 18.08
N GLN A 4 10.53 -5.39 19.00
CA GLN A 4 9.18 -5.80 19.42
C GLN A 4 8.38 -4.66 20.08
N GLY A 5 9.02 -3.87 20.94
CA GLY A 5 8.38 -2.73 21.60
C GLY A 5 8.01 -1.61 20.62
N SER A 6 8.75 -1.47 19.51
CA SER A 6 8.40 -0.52 18.45
C SER A 6 7.17 -0.96 17.65
N LYS A 7 7.13 -2.24 17.24
CA LYS A 7 6.00 -2.81 16.48
C LYS A 7 4.66 -2.69 17.23
N ASN A 8 4.66 -2.97 18.54
CA ASN A 8 3.46 -2.83 19.38
C ASN A 8 2.96 -1.38 19.47
N ARG A 9 3.87 -0.40 19.47
CA ARG A 9 3.50 1.02 19.45
C ARG A 9 2.89 1.44 18.12
N CYS A 10 3.44 0.98 17.00
CA CYS A 10 2.87 1.26 15.68
C CYS A 10 1.47 0.65 15.53
N GLY A 11 1.29 -0.61 15.93
CA GLY A 11 -0.03 -1.27 15.94
C GLY A 11 -1.07 -0.49 16.75
N ASN A 12 -0.70 -0.04 17.96
CA ASN A 12 -1.61 0.76 18.79
C ASN A 12 -1.96 2.13 18.16
N ARG A 13 -1.03 2.78 17.45
CA ARG A 13 -1.29 4.05 16.75
C ARG A 13 -2.21 3.86 15.53
N VAL A 14 -2.03 2.78 14.77
CA VAL A 14 -2.91 2.42 13.65
C VAL A 14 -4.34 2.17 14.14
N ASN A 15 -4.49 1.40 15.23
CA ASN A 15 -5.79 1.11 15.83
C ASN A 15 -6.46 2.39 16.33
N GLY A 16 -5.74 3.24 17.07
CA GLY A 16 -6.29 4.50 17.58
C GLY A 16 -6.69 5.48 16.48
N SER A 17 -5.98 5.49 15.35
CA SER A 17 -6.34 6.35 14.22
C SER A 17 -7.56 5.84 13.47
N SER A 18 -7.60 4.54 13.17
CA SER A 18 -8.75 3.89 12.52
C SER A 18 -10.04 4.06 13.34
N ALA A 19 -9.94 3.94 14.68
CA ALA A 19 -11.06 4.15 15.59
C ALA A 19 -11.61 5.59 15.59
N ARG A 20 -10.82 6.59 15.17
CA ARG A 20 -11.29 7.98 15.02
C ARG A 20 -11.98 8.22 13.67
N PHE A 21 -11.54 7.56 12.61
CA PHE A 21 -12.10 7.77 11.26
C PHE A 21 -13.37 6.96 10.99
N ALA A 22 -13.44 5.71 11.47
CA ALA A 22 -14.59 4.85 11.27
C ALA A 22 -15.95 5.45 11.71
N PRO A 23 -16.07 6.18 12.84
CA PRO A 23 -17.32 6.83 13.24
C PRO A 23 -17.57 8.19 12.56
N SER A 24 -16.68 8.66 11.69
CA SER A 24 -16.84 9.97 11.04
C SER A 24 -17.96 9.95 10.00
N LYS A 25 -18.64 11.09 9.84
CA LYS A 25 -19.67 11.28 8.81
C LYS A 25 -19.14 10.97 7.41
N LEU A 26 -17.90 11.36 7.12
CA LEU A 26 -17.23 11.07 5.84
C LEU A 26 -17.24 9.56 5.54
N TRP A 27 -16.97 8.72 6.55
CA TRP A 27 -16.91 7.28 6.38
C TRP A 27 -18.28 6.63 6.15
N SER A 28 -19.33 7.16 6.79
CA SER A 28 -20.71 6.65 6.67
C SER A 28 -21.47 7.19 5.46
N GLU A 29 -20.94 8.19 4.75
CA GLU A 29 -21.50 8.70 3.51
C GLU A 29 -21.41 7.69 2.35
N SER A 30 -22.27 7.84 1.35
CA SER A 30 -22.37 6.93 0.20
C SER A 30 -21.18 7.01 -0.78
N GLY A 31 -20.28 7.98 -0.60
CA GLY A 31 -19.08 8.12 -1.43
C GLY A 31 -18.10 6.97 -1.22
N ASN A 32 -17.18 6.77 -2.16
CA ASN A 32 -16.12 5.78 -2.05
C ASN A 32 -14.97 6.36 -1.21
N ASN A 33 -14.80 5.87 0.01
CA ASN A 33 -13.72 6.26 0.91
C ASN A 33 -12.75 5.10 1.13
N ALA A 34 -11.46 5.40 1.17
CA ALA A 34 -10.42 4.42 1.46
C ALA A 34 -9.39 4.99 2.44
N ILE A 35 -8.96 4.15 3.39
CA ILE A 35 -7.76 4.35 4.20
C ILE A 35 -6.72 3.37 3.70
N ILE A 36 -5.57 3.88 3.28
CA ILE A 36 -4.42 3.07 2.91
C ILE A 36 -3.38 3.17 4.02
N ILE A 37 -2.96 2.03 4.55
CA ILE A 37 -1.85 1.91 5.50
C ILE A 37 -0.74 1.15 4.79
N THR A 38 0.41 1.79 4.64
CA THR A 38 1.60 1.23 3.98
C THR A 38 2.86 1.61 4.75
N TRP A 39 4.00 1.02 4.38
CA TRP A 39 5.30 1.30 4.96
C TRP A 39 6.25 1.75 3.85
N ASP A 40 7.09 2.72 4.17
CA ASP A 40 8.08 3.24 3.25
C ASP A 40 9.14 2.18 2.92
N GLU A 41 9.61 1.43 3.92
CA GLU A 41 10.63 0.39 3.77
C GLU A 41 10.37 -0.87 4.63
N ASP A 42 11.06 -1.96 4.30
CA ASP A 42 11.09 -3.20 5.05
C ASP A 42 11.90 -3.03 6.35
N SER A 43 12.12 -4.11 7.10
CA SER A 43 12.89 -4.03 8.36
C SER A 43 14.40 -3.81 8.16
N ASN A 44 14.86 -3.54 6.93
CA ASN A 44 16.24 -3.30 6.53
C ASN A 44 17.22 -4.26 7.23
N PRO A 45 17.07 -5.60 7.05
CA PRO A 45 17.92 -6.60 7.66
C PRO A 45 19.43 -6.31 7.44
N PRO A 46 20.29 -6.61 8.43
CA PRO A 46 21.73 -6.40 8.32
C PRO A 46 22.37 -7.21 7.18
N ASP A 47 21.79 -8.37 6.88
CA ASP A 47 22.17 -9.22 5.76
C ASP A 47 21.20 -8.99 4.59
N LYS A 48 21.70 -8.34 3.54
CA LYS A 48 20.96 -8.05 2.29
C LYS A 48 21.27 -9.07 1.18
N ALA A 49 21.80 -10.24 1.53
CA ALA A 49 22.08 -11.30 0.54
C ALA A 49 20.80 -11.84 -0.12
N GLN A 50 19.63 -11.64 0.51
CA GLN A 50 18.33 -12.05 0.00
C GLN A 50 17.61 -10.90 -0.71
N ILE A 51 16.83 -11.25 -1.74
CA ILE A 51 15.94 -10.34 -2.46
C ILE A 51 14.95 -9.72 -1.44
N GLN A 52 15.06 -8.40 -1.18
CA GLN A 52 14.32 -7.75 -0.08
C GLN A 52 12.89 -7.37 -0.44
N GLY A 53 12.57 -7.27 -1.73
CA GLY A 53 11.24 -6.95 -2.24
C GLY A 53 10.92 -7.75 -3.49
N CYS A 54 10.00 -7.26 -4.29
CA CYS A 54 9.65 -7.93 -5.54
C CYS A 54 8.99 -6.93 -6.49
N CYS A 55 8.53 -7.44 -7.64
CA CYS A 55 7.33 -6.88 -8.25
C CYS A 55 7.49 -5.48 -8.88
N GLY A 56 8.40 -5.37 -9.86
CA GLY A 56 8.67 -4.11 -10.57
C GLY A 56 9.25 -3.01 -9.68
N PHE A 57 9.46 -1.77 -10.12
CA PHE A 57 10.31 -1.36 -11.22
C PHE A 57 11.75 -1.50 -10.75
N ASP A 58 12.62 -2.11 -11.53
CA ASP A 58 13.99 -2.40 -11.15
C ASP A 58 14.98 -1.89 -12.22
N PRO A 59 15.96 -1.04 -11.90
CA PRO A 59 17.07 -0.71 -12.79
C PRO A 59 18.26 -1.69 -12.68
N ASP A 60 18.02 -3.01 -12.57
CA ASP A 60 18.98 -4.16 -12.55
C ASP A 60 19.37 -4.77 -11.16
N SER A 61 18.54 -4.60 -10.14
CA SER A 61 18.73 -4.98 -8.75
C SER A 61 17.98 -6.23 -8.27
N LYS A 62 18.62 -6.90 -7.31
CA LYS A 62 18.00 -7.90 -6.42
C LYS A 62 17.16 -7.21 -5.35
N ALA A 63 16.10 -6.59 -5.84
CA ALA A 63 14.97 -6.01 -5.14
C ALA A 63 15.31 -5.13 -3.94
N ASN A 64 15.40 -3.83 -4.18
CA ASN A 64 14.44 -2.94 -3.54
C ASN A 64 14.38 -1.56 -4.23
N PHE A 65 13.45 -1.38 -5.18
CA PHE A 65 13.05 -0.06 -5.67
C PHE A 65 11.54 0.12 -5.45
N GLY A 66 11.20 0.32 -4.18
CA GLY A 66 9.83 0.55 -3.74
C GLY A 66 9.53 0.08 -2.31
N GLY A 67 10.50 0.05 -1.40
CA GLY A 67 10.25 -0.22 0.01
C GLY A 67 10.48 -1.65 0.51
N GLY A 68 10.78 -2.60 -0.35
CA GLY A 68 11.04 -3.99 0.03
C GLY A 68 9.73 -4.74 0.22
N HIS A 69 9.75 -5.85 0.94
CA HIS A 69 8.53 -6.60 1.21
C HIS A 69 7.82 -6.00 2.42
N ILE A 70 6.90 -5.09 2.10
CA ILE A 70 6.09 -4.35 3.07
C ILE A 70 4.65 -4.85 3.06
N ALA A 71 3.96 -4.65 4.19
CA ALA A 71 2.52 -4.81 4.21
C ALA A 71 1.86 -3.62 3.51
N THR A 72 0.73 -3.83 2.85
CA THR A 72 -0.18 -2.73 2.48
C THR A 72 -1.59 -3.17 2.78
N ILE A 73 -2.30 -2.34 3.53
CA ILE A 73 -3.67 -2.59 3.96
C ILE A 73 -4.54 -1.48 3.37
N VAL A 74 -5.55 -1.88 2.61
CA VAL A 74 -6.60 -0.98 2.13
C VAL A 74 -7.87 -1.30 2.90
N ILE A 75 -8.44 -0.28 3.53
CA ILE A 75 -9.73 -0.35 4.21
C ILE A 75 -10.66 0.54 3.41
N THR A 76 -11.77 0.02 2.90
CA THR A 76 -12.80 0.83 2.23
C THR A 76 -14.07 0.86 3.06
N ASN A 77 -14.87 1.92 2.91
CA ASN A 77 -16.15 2.03 3.62
C ASN A 77 -17.26 1.12 3.06
N HIS A 78 -17.02 0.48 1.91
CA HIS A 78 -17.96 -0.46 1.26
C HIS A 78 -17.51 -1.92 1.32
N ALA A 79 -16.32 -2.23 1.85
CA ALA A 79 -15.86 -3.61 1.95
C ALA A 79 -16.73 -4.41 2.93
N SER A 80 -17.43 -5.40 2.39
CA SER A 80 -18.21 -6.37 3.19
C SER A 80 -17.39 -7.59 3.60
N GLN A 81 -16.22 -7.81 3.00
CA GLN A 81 -15.36 -8.97 3.23
C GLN A 81 -13.88 -8.58 3.30
N ARG A 82 -13.12 -9.39 4.04
CA ARG A 82 -11.65 -9.31 4.05
C ARG A 82 -11.11 -10.11 2.87
N ILE A 83 -10.21 -9.49 2.11
CA ILE A 83 -9.51 -10.14 1.01
C ILE A 83 -8.00 -10.05 1.22
N VAL A 84 -7.28 -11.05 0.72
CA VAL A 84 -5.83 -11.02 0.57
C VAL A 84 -5.56 -11.09 -0.92
N ASP A 85 -5.04 -9.99 -1.49
CA ASP A 85 -4.61 -9.98 -2.88
C ASP A 85 -3.14 -10.36 -2.94
N ASN A 86 -2.84 -11.51 -3.56
CA ASN A 86 -1.47 -11.97 -3.78
C ASN A 86 -0.85 -11.35 -5.04
N THR A 87 -1.55 -10.43 -5.70
CA THR A 87 -1.03 -9.72 -6.86
C THR A 87 0.22 -8.94 -6.47
N PRO A 88 1.33 -9.13 -7.19
CA PRO A 88 2.55 -8.43 -6.90
C PRO A 88 2.45 -6.92 -7.23
N TYR A 89 2.60 -6.04 -6.22
CA TYR A 89 2.55 -4.58 -6.28
C TYR A 89 3.78 -3.91 -5.64
N ASN A 90 3.98 -2.62 -5.93
CA ASN A 90 5.01 -1.75 -5.36
C ASN A 90 4.47 -0.34 -5.06
N HIS A 91 5.28 0.58 -4.53
CA HIS A 91 4.84 1.97 -4.26
C HIS A 91 4.32 2.73 -5.49
N TYR A 92 4.87 2.47 -6.68
CA TYR A 92 4.35 3.06 -7.92
C TYR A 92 2.97 2.53 -8.28
N SER A 93 2.62 1.31 -7.85
CA SER A 93 1.27 0.77 -8.00
C SER A 93 0.26 1.57 -7.17
N LEU A 94 0.63 1.99 -5.95
CA LEU A 94 -0.20 2.87 -5.12
C LEU A 94 -0.34 4.26 -5.74
N LEU A 95 0.76 4.85 -6.25
CA LEU A 95 0.73 6.14 -6.95
C LEU A 95 -0.19 6.09 -8.18
N ARG A 96 0.02 5.11 -9.06
CA ARG A 96 -0.83 4.89 -10.24
C ARG A 96 -2.30 4.74 -9.88
N THR A 97 -2.61 3.96 -8.84
CA THR A 97 -3.99 3.77 -8.37
C THR A 97 -4.63 5.09 -7.93
N THR A 98 -3.83 5.96 -7.30
CA THR A 98 -4.27 7.29 -6.86
C THR A 98 -4.53 8.17 -8.07
N GLU A 99 -3.58 8.24 -9.01
CA GLU A 99 -3.72 9.01 -10.26
C GLU A 99 -4.96 8.57 -11.05
N ASP A 100 -5.15 7.26 -11.23
CA ASP A 100 -6.33 6.66 -11.88
C ASP A 100 -7.64 7.07 -11.17
N ALA A 101 -7.65 7.10 -9.84
CA ALA A 101 -8.84 7.45 -9.05
C ALA A 101 -9.22 8.94 -9.18
N PHE A 102 -8.24 9.81 -9.44
CA PHE A 102 -8.46 11.23 -9.68
C PHE A 102 -8.60 11.60 -11.17
N GLY A 103 -8.52 10.63 -12.07
CA GLY A 103 -8.61 10.85 -13.52
C GLY A 103 -7.38 11.56 -14.10
N ILE A 104 -6.22 11.40 -13.45
CA ILE A 104 -4.92 11.89 -13.92
C ILE A 104 -4.30 10.76 -14.74
N TYR A 105 -4.04 11.03 -16.02
CA TYR A 105 -3.47 10.02 -16.95
C TYR A 105 -2.05 10.39 -17.39
N GLU A 106 -1.58 11.58 -17.03
CA GLU A 106 -0.18 11.99 -17.04
C GLU A 106 0.53 11.44 -15.81
N TYR A 107 0.76 10.13 -15.81
CA TYR A 107 1.36 9.40 -14.70
C TYR A 107 2.76 9.91 -14.34
N LEU A 108 3.01 10.11 -13.04
CA LEU A 108 4.28 10.60 -12.51
C LEU A 108 5.31 9.47 -12.38
N ASN A 109 6.55 9.78 -12.78
CA ASN A 109 7.70 8.89 -12.62
C ASN A 109 7.43 7.49 -13.21
N SER A 110 7.71 6.41 -12.48
CA SER A 110 7.47 5.03 -12.92
C SER A 110 6.03 4.53 -12.76
N ALA A 111 5.05 5.38 -12.42
CA ALA A 111 3.65 4.95 -12.29
C ALA A 111 3.07 4.38 -13.61
N ASN A 112 3.65 4.75 -14.76
CA ASN A 112 3.28 4.18 -16.05
C ASN A 112 4.09 2.96 -16.51
N ASP A 113 5.05 2.47 -15.72
CA ASP A 113 5.95 1.38 -16.14
C ASP A 113 5.27 0.00 -16.04
N THR A 114 4.16 -0.16 -16.78
CA THR A 114 3.35 -1.39 -16.86
C THR A 114 4.14 -2.59 -17.38
N THR A 115 5.05 -2.35 -18.32
CA THR A 115 5.97 -3.37 -18.85
C THR A 115 6.98 -3.83 -17.80
N LYS A 116 7.18 -3.05 -16.74
CA LYS A 116 8.03 -3.38 -15.58
C LYS A 116 7.20 -3.75 -14.36
N GLY A 117 5.94 -4.14 -14.54
CA GLY A 117 5.11 -4.73 -13.48
C GLY A 117 4.31 -3.74 -12.63
N VAL A 118 4.40 -2.44 -12.88
CA VAL A 118 3.56 -1.44 -12.20
C VAL A 118 2.12 -1.55 -12.71
N ARG A 119 1.16 -1.70 -11.81
CA ARG A 119 -0.27 -1.87 -12.16
C ARG A 119 -1.15 -1.34 -11.05
N PRO A 120 -2.39 -0.94 -11.34
CA PRO A 120 -3.25 -0.39 -10.30
C PRO A 120 -3.71 -1.50 -9.34
N MET A 121 -3.89 -1.14 -8.08
CA MET A 121 -4.26 -2.02 -6.97
C MET A 121 -5.78 -2.22 -6.88
N THR A 122 -6.50 -2.18 -8.02
CA THR A 122 -7.97 -2.09 -8.08
C THR A 122 -8.69 -3.20 -7.33
N ASN A 123 -8.10 -4.39 -7.25
CA ASN A 123 -8.67 -5.53 -6.52
C ASN A 123 -8.89 -5.23 -5.03
N LEU A 124 -8.10 -4.31 -4.45
CA LEU A 124 -8.19 -3.93 -3.05
C LEU A 124 -9.22 -2.81 -2.78
N PHE A 125 -9.78 -2.19 -3.83
CA PHE A 125 -10.71 -1.08 -3.71
C PHE A 125 -12.11 -1.49 -4.16
N VAL A 126 -13.00 -1.68 -3.19
CA VAL A 126 -14.43 -1.88 -3.45
C VAL A 126 -15.08 -0.51 -3.70
N LYS A 127 -15.81 -0.40 -4.81
CA LYS A 127 -16.63 0.75 -5.16
C LYS A 127 -18.11 0.34 -5.10
N LYS A 128 -18.98 1.30 -4.81
CA LYS A 128 -20.43 1.12 -4.95
C LYS A 128 -20.86 1.00 -6.41
#